data_AF-A0A4U7D6H1-F1
#
_entry.id   AF-A0A4U7D6H1-F1
#
_cell.length_a   1.000
_cell.length_b   1.000
_cell.length_c   1.000
_cell.angle_alpha   90.00
_cell.angle_beta   90.00
_cell.angle_gamma   90.00
#
_symmetry.space_group_name_H-M   'P 1'
#
loop_
_entity.id
_entity.type
_entity.pdbx_description
1 polymer ?
#
loop_
_entity_poly.entity_id
_entity_poly.type
_entity_poly.pdbx_seq_one_letter_code
_entity_poly.pdbx_strand_id
1 'polypeptide(L)'
;VSAPWGDPLDPVDVERAFDAHQPDVFGFVHAETSTGVLQPNVPELTDIAHDHDAFVIADCVTSLGGVEMRVDVPLVSARREPA
;
A
#
# COMPACT_ATOMS: atom_id res chain seq x y z
N VAL A 1 -11.21 -2.21 0.28
CA VAL A 1 -11.21 -0.76 0.04
C VAL A 1 -11.47 -0.51 -1.44
N SER A 2 -12.25 0.51 -1.80
CA SER A 2 -12.44 0.94 -3.18
C SER A 2 -12.20 2.44 -3.25
N ALA A 3 -11.25 2.89 -4.08
CA ALA A 3 -11.15 4.28 -4.48
C ALA A 3 -12.03 4.52 -5.72
N PRO A 4 -12.57 5.74 -5.91
CA PRO A 4 -13.18 6.11 -7.18
C PRO A 4 -12.19 5.90 -8.34
N TRP A 5 -12.72 5.57 -9.51
CA TRP A 5 -11.89 5.35 -10.70
C TRP A 5 -11.11 6.63 -11.06
N GLY A 6 -9.78 6.55 -11.07
CA GLY A 6 -8.93 7.70 -11.36
C GLY A 6 -8.44 8.49 -10.13
N ASP A 7 -8.74 8.02 -8.91
CA ASP A 7 -8.22 8.61 -7.67
C ASP A 7 -7.27 7.64 -6.93
N PRO A 8 -6.25 8.17 -6.21
CA PRO A 8 -5.40 7.36 -5.36
C PRO A 8 -6.17 6.79 -4.16
N LEU A 9 -5.56 5.84 -3.45
CA LEU A 9 -6.11 5.35 -2.19
C LEU A 9 -6.06 6.45 -1.13
N ASP A 10 -7.15 6.60 -0.39
CA ASP A 10 -7.19 7.41 0.83
C ASP A 10 -6.73 6.55 2.01
N PRO A 11 -5.65 6.93 2.74
CA PRO A 11 -5.20 6.23 3.94
C PRO A 11 -6.31 6.03 4.98
N VAL A 12 -7.25 6.97 5.11
CA VAL A 12 -8.37 6.86 6.06
C VAL A 12 -9.29 5.69 5.71
N ASP A 13 -9.53 5.46 4.42
CA ASP A 13 -10.36 4.34 3.98
C ASP A 13 -9.63 3.01 4.08
N VAL A 14 -8.30 3.01 3.98
CA VAL A 14 -7.46 1.84 4.22
C VAL A 14 -7.46 1.46 5.70
N GLU A 15 -7.23 2.41 6.61
CA GLU A 15 -7.30 2.22 8.07
C GLU A 15 -8.65 1.62 8.49
N ARG A 16 -9.75 2.22 8.02
CA ARG A 16 -11.10 1.72 8.31
C ARG A 16 -11.32 0.28 7.85
N ALA A 17 -10.74 -0.12 6.74
CA ALA A 17 -10.85 -1.48 6.25
C ALA A 17 -9.98 -2.45 7.07
N PHE A 18 -8.81 -2.00 7.54
CA PHE A 18 -7.98 -2.75 8.47
C PHE A 18 -8.71 -2.99 9.80
N ASP A 19 -9.28 -1.95 10.39
CA ASP A 19 -10.10 -2.05 11.61
C ASP A 19 -11.29 -3.02 11.45
N ALA A 20 -11.92 -3.01 10.28
CA ALA A 20 -13.11 -3.82 10.02
C ALA A 20 -12.80 -5.29 9.69
N HIS A 21 -11.63 -5.58 9.11
CA HIS A 21 -11.36 -6.88 8.48
C HIS A 21 -10.08 -7.57 8.95
N GLN A 22 -9.16 -6.85 9.59
CA GLN A 22 -7.89 -7.35 10.14
C GLN A 22 -7.14 -8.28 9.15
N PRO A 23 -6.87 -7.82 7.91
CA PRO A 23 -6.28 -8.67 6.89
C PRO A 23 -4.81 -9.00 7.20
N ASP A 24 -4.38 -10.22 6.90
CA ASP A 24 -2.96 -10.61 7.01
C ASP A 24 -2.07 -10.00 5.90
N VAL A 25 -2.67 -9.49 4.82
CA VAL A 25 -1.97 -8.97 3.64
C VAL A 25 -2.66 -7.73 3.09
N PHE A 26 -1.88 -6.69 2.82
CA PHE A 26 -2.27 -5.49 2.10
C PHE A 26 -1.59 -5.43 0.73
N GLY A 27 -2.40 -5.55 -0.32
CA GLY A 27 -1.97 -5.44 -1.71
C GLY A 27 -2.44 -4.13 -2.34
N PHE A 28 -1.55 -3.40 -3.01
CA PHE A 28 -1.91 -2.21 -3.77
C PHE A 28 -1.11 -2.08 -5.07
N VAL A 29 -1.60 -1.27 -6.01
CA VAL A 29 -0.91 -0.93 -7.26
C VAL A 29 -0.25 0.43 -7.10
N HIS A 30 1.07 0.50 -7.27
CA HIS A 30 1.83 1.74 -7.10
C HIS A 30 1.52 2.76 -8.20
N ALA A 31 1.53 2.32 -9.46
CA ALA A 31 1.06 3.10 -10.61
C ALA A 31 0.05 2.28 -11.41
N GLU A 32 -1.21 2.72 -11.42
CA GLU A 32 -2.29 2.01 -12.10
C GLU A 32 -2.28 2.34 -13.59
N THR A 33 -2.22 1.30 -14.43
CA THR A 33 -1.94 1.42 -15.87
C THR A 33 -3.07 2.05 -16.67
N SER A 34 -4.33 1.78 -16.32
CA SER A 34 -5.49 2.20 -17.12
C SER A 34 -5.90 3.65 -16.89
N THR A 35 -5.55 4.20 -15.72
CA THR A 35 -5.88 5.56 -15.26
C THR A 35 -4.66 6.45 -15.19
N GLY A 36 -3.46 5.87 -15.06
CA GLY A 36 -2.22 6.61 -14.85
C GLY A 36 -2.05 7.15 -13.42
N VAL A 37 -2.92 6.74 -12.48
CA VAL A 37 -2.85 7.18 -11.09
C VAL A 37 -1.64 6.58 -10.41
N LEU A 38 -0.83 7.45 -9.80
CA LEU A 38 0.28 7.09 -8.93
C LEU A 38 -0.15 7.26 -7.47
N GLN A 39 0.21 6.31 -6.60
CA GLN A 39 -0.04 6.43 -5.15
C GLN A 39 0.98 7.40 -4.53
N PRO A 40 0.57 8.58 -4.01
CA PRO A 40 1.51 9.54 -3.46
C PRO A 40 1.90 9.22 -2.00
N ASN A 41 1.02 8.53 -1.27
CA ASN A 41 1.12 8.34 0.18
C ASN A 41 1.54 6.91 0.55
N VAL A 42 2.43 6.31 -0.25
CA VAL A 42 2.87 4.91 -0.03
C VAL A 42 3.35 4.66 1.41
N PRO A 43 4.17 5.51 2.05
CA PRO A 43 4.59 5.29 3.44
C PRO A 43 3.41 5.16 4.41
N GLU A 44 2.44 6.06 4.32
CA GLU A 44 1.26 6.06 5.20
C GLU A 44 0.39 4.82 4.97
N LEU A 45 0.17 4.42 3.71
CA LEU A 45 -0.57 3.21 3.37
C LEU A 45 0.08 1.94 3.96
N THR A 46 1.42 1.88 3.97
CA THR A 46 2.13 0.72 4.49
C THR A 46 2.32 0.75 6.00
N ASP A 47 2.39 1.93 6.61
CA ASP A 47 2.43 2.06 8.06
C ASP A 47 1.14 1.49 8.68
N ILE A 48 -0.02 1.75 8.07
CA ILE A 48 -1.29 1.11 8.46
C ILE A 48 -1.16 -0.42 8.43
N ALA A 49 -0.61 -0.98 7.35
CA ALA A 49 -0.44 -2.43 7.27
C ALA A 49 0.51 -2.98 8.35
N HIS A 50 1.60 -2.27 8.64
CA HIS A 50 2.56 -2.68 9.65
C HIS A 50 2.02 -2.56 11.08
N ASP A 51 1.22 -1.54 11.37
CA ASP A 51 0.57 -1.35 12.67
C ASP A 51 -0.46 -2.47 12.96
N HIS A 52 -0.93 -3.15 11.92
CA HIS A 52 -1.84 -4.30 12.00
C HIS A 52 -1.13 -5.66 11.72
N ASP A 53 0.20 -5.73 11.79
CA ASP A 53 1.00 -6.96 11.58
C ASP A 53 0.73 -7.68 10.24
N ALA A 54 0.40 -6.91 9.20
CA ALA A 54 0.10 -7.40 7.86
C ALA A 54 1.31 -7.30 6.91
N PHE A 55 1.39 -8.22 5.96
CA PHE A 55 2.37 -8.15 4.87
C PHE A 55 1.96 -7.14 3.81
N VAL A 56 2.92 -6.39 3.28
CA VAL A 56 2.69 -5.45 2.17
C VAL A 56 3.13 -6.06 0.84
N ILE A 57 2.29 -5.96 -0.18
CA ILE A 57 2.60 -6.31 -1.56
C ILE A 57 2.26 -5.12 -2.47
N ALA A 58 3.25 -4.62 -3.21
CA ALA A 58 3.06 -3.55 -4.19
C ALA A 58 3.23 -4.08 -5.61
N ASP A 59 2.22 -3.90 -6.47
CA ASP A 59 2.39 -4.03 -7.92
C ASP A 59 3.04 -2.76 -8.46
N CYS A 60 4.28 -2.90 -8.93
CA CYS A 60 5.09 -1.82 -9.44
C CYS A 60 5.36 -1.93 -10.94
N VAL A 61 4.72 -2.84 -11.70
CA VAL A 61 5.07 -3.14 -13.10
C VAL A 61 5.15 -1.87 -13.96
N THR A 62 4.16 -0.99 -13.83
CA THR A 62 4.07 0.25 -14.60
C THR A 62 5.05 1.33 -14.13
N SER A 63 5.34 1.36 -12.83
CA SER A 63 6.19 2.39 -12.21
C SER A 63 7.68 2.07 -12.20
N LEU A 64 8.05 0.79 -12.22
CA LEU A 64 9.41 0.34 -11.94
C LEU A 64 10.38 0.82 -13.03
N GLY A 65 11.38 1.60 -12.63
CA GLY A 65 12.34 2.24 -13.54
C GLY A 65 11.88 3.57 -14.14
N GLY A 66 10.64 3.99 -13.90
CA GLY A 66 10.10 5.30 -14.32
C GLY A 66 9.80 6.25 -13.16
N VAL A 67 9.51 5.73 -11.97
CA VAL A 67 9.20 6.49 -10.75
C VAL A 67 10.03 5.95 -9.59
N GLU A 68 10.50 6.84 -8.71
CA GLU A 68 11.22 6.43 -7.50
C GLU A 68 10.32 5.57 -6.61
N MET A 69 10.83 4.40 -6.22
CA MET A 69 10.18 3.48 -5.28
C MET A 69 11.25 2.98 -4.32
N ARG A 70 11.13 3.33 -3.04
CA ARG A 70 12.07 2.88 -2.02
C ARG A 70 11.49 1.66 -1.32
N VAL A 71 12.14 0.52 -1.53
CA VAL A 71 11.65 -0.77 -1.03
C VAL A 71 12.21 -1.11 0.36
N ASP A 72 13.39 -0.64 0.70
CA ASP A 72 14.19 -1.07 1.86
C ASP A 72 14.00 -0.23 3.15
N VAL A 73 13.50 0.99 3.03
CA VAL A 73 12.82 1.74 4.12
C VAL A 73 11.57 0.96 4.55
N PRO A 74 10.90 1.20 5.71
CA PRO A 74 9.93 0.26 6.29
C PRO A 74 8.63 0.14 5.48
N LEU A 75 8.75 -0.38 4.26
CA LEU A 75 7.84 -0.33 3.12
C LEU A 75 7.87 -1.70 2.43
N VAL A 76 9.04 -2.38 2.38
CA VAL A 76 9.14 -3.81 2.01
C VAL A 76 9.97 -4.56 3.07
N SER A 77 9.31 -5.10 4.10
CA SER A 77 9.83 -6.27 4.81
C SER A 77 8.73 -7.04 5.55
N ALA A 78 9.05 -8.29 5.86
CA ALA A 78 8.23 -9.30 6.50
C ALA A 78 7.55 -8.80 7.80
N ARG A 79 6.44 -9.45 8.15
CA ARG A 79 5.76 -9.38 9.45
C ARG A 79 6.74 -9.01 10.55
N ARG A 80 6.45 -7.93 11.28
CA ARG A 80 7.19 -7.65 12.51
C ARG A 80 7.01 -8.85 13.43
N GLU A 81 8.12 -9.44 13.86
CA GLU A 81 8.07 -10.50 14.87
C GLU A 81 7.48 -9.88 16.14
N PRO A 82 6.47 -10.50 16.77
CA PRO A 82 5.91 -9.97 18.01
C PRO A 82 6.99 -9.94 19.10
N ALA A 83 7.07 -8.83 19.82
CA ALA A 83 7.99 -8.62 20.94
C ALA A 83 7.72 -9.55 22.13
#